data_AF-A0A932XJW1-F1
#
_entry.id   AF-A0A932XJW1-F1
#
_cell.length_a   1.000
_cell.length_b   1.000
_cell.length_c   1.000
_cell.angle_alpha   90.00
_cell.angle_beta   90.00
_cell.angle_gamma   90.00
#
_symmetry.space_group_name_H-M   'P 1'
#
loop_
_entity.id
_entity.type
_entity.pdbx_description
1 polymer ?
#
loop_
_entity_poly.entity_id
_entity_poly.type
_entity_poly.pdbx_seq_one_letter_code
_entity_poly.pdbx_strand_id
1 'polypeptide(L)'
;DGFVGNVVLKLSEGIADVMFGLLREELSQTLWTKAAAAVLRPAFRRLKRRTNYEEHGGSPLLGVNGNVFVAHGRSRTWAVANAIRVAHSAAQRRLADTIRASMLSAPSRDVAGESEQGGNASRPTDGTVNGRRVGEAETVESEMRRDRE
;
A
#
# COMPACT_ATOMS: atom_id res chain seq x y z
N ASP A 1 2.70 -0.04 -7.84
CA ASP A 1 3.82 0.74 -8.39
C ASP A 1 4.09 1.96 -7.51
N GLY A 2 5.38 2.28 -7.28
CA GLY A 2 5.81 3.42 -6.47
C GLY A 2 5.51 4.77 -7.10
N PHE A 3 5.44 4.86 -8.44
CA PHE A 3 5.02 6.08 -9.12
C PHE A 3 3.57 6.45 -8.79
N VAL A 4 2.64 5.51 -8.98
CA VAL A 4 1.21 5.69 -8.64
C VAL A 4 1.05 6.04 -7.16
N GLY A 5 1.76 5.34 -6.27
CA GLY A 5 1.74 5.63 -4.83
C GLY A 5 2.19 7.05 -4.50
N ASN A 6 3.28 7.53 -5.13
CA ASN A 6 3.77 8.89 -4.93
C ASN A 6 2.78 9.94 -5.45
N VAL A 7 2.16 9.70 -6.62
CA VAL A 7 1.13 10.59 -7.18
C VAL A 7 -0.07 10.69 -6.23
N VAL A 8 -0.59 9.56 -5.75
CA VAL A 8 -1.74 9.53 -4.83
C VAL A 8 -1.40 10.21 -3.50
N LEU A 9 -0.20 9.98 -2.95
CA LEU A 9 0.22 10.58 -1.70
C LEU A 9 0.31 12.11 -1.82
N LYS A 10 0.96 12.60 -2.89
CA LYS A 10 1.14 14.04 -3.13
C LYS A 10 -0.17 14.74 -3.48
N LEU A 11 -1.06 14.08 -4.21
CA LEU A 11 -2.41 14.56 -4.44
C LEU A 11 -3.18 14.71 -3.12
N SER A 12 -3.13 13.70 -2.27
CA SER A 12 -3.81 13.71 -0.96
C SER A 12 -3.27 14.82 -0.04
N GLU A 13 -1.95 15.05 -0.07
CA GLU A 13 -1.30 16.16 0.64
C GLU A 13 -1.80 17.52 0.11
N GLY A 14 -1.84 17.71 -1.22
CA GLY A 14 -2.33 18.94 -1.84
C GLY A 14 -3.81 19.23 -1.54
N ILE A 15 -4.68 18.21 -1.58
CA ILE A 15 -6.09 18.35 -1.23
C ILE A 15 -6.23 18.78 0.24
N ALA A 16 -5.48 18.14 1.15
CA ALA A 16 -5.51 18.50 2.56
C ALA A 16 -5.09 19.96 2.79
N ASP A 17 -4.00 20.41 2.14
CA ASP A 17 -3.50 21.77 2.27
C ASP A 17 -4.52 22.82 1.77
N VAL A 18 -5.15 22.57 0.62
CA VAL A 18 -6.20 23.46 0.09
C VAL A 18 -7.39 23.51 1.06
N MET A 19 -7.86 22.36 1.54
CA MET A 19 -8.98 22.30 2.48
C MET A 19 -8.70 23.04 3.79
N PHE A 20 -7.50 22.86 4.36
CA PHE A 20 -7.09 23.59 5.57
C PHE A 20 -6.91 25.09 5.31
N GLY A 21 -6.44 25.47 4.13
CA GLY A 21 -6.33 26.86 3.68
C GLY A 21 -7.69 27.56 3.66
N LEU A 22 -8.65 26.97 2.93
CA LEU A 22 -10.02 27.49 2.81
C LEU A 22 -10.70 27.58 4.18
N LEU A 23 -10.56 26.55 5.02
CA LEU A 23 -11.13 26.55 6.37
C LEU A 23 -10.55 27.69 7.22
N ARG A 24 -9.24 27.91 7.14
CA ARG A 24 -8.57 28.98 7.90
C ARG A 24 -9.00 30.36 7.43
N GLU A 25 -9.15 30.54 6.12
CA GLU A 25 -9.60 31.78 5.52
C GLU A 25 -11.01 32.14 6.02
N GLU A 26 -11.95 31.21 5.93
CA GLU A 26 -13.34 31.41 6.36
C GLU A 26 -13.45 31.70 7.88
N LEU A 27 -12.70 30.94 8.68
CA LEU A 27 -12.64 31.14 10.13
C LEU A 27 -11.99 32.47 10.56
N SER A 28 -11.37 33.20 9.63
CA SER A 28 -10.68 34.46 9.91
C SER A 28 -11.43 35.72 9.43
N GLN A 29 -12.58 35.57 8.78
CA GLN A 29 -13.32 36.68 8.16
C GLN A 29 -13.95 37.66 9.17
N THR A 30 -14.58 37.18 10.24
CA THR A 30 -15.38 38.02 11.16
C THR A 30 -14.92 37.89 12.61
N LEU A 31 -15.31 38.83 13.47
CA LEU A 31 -15.00 38.76 14.91
C LEU A 31 -15.58 37.49 15.56
N TRP A 32 -16.77 37.06 15.13
CA TRP A 32 -17.40 35.83 15.61
C TRP A 32 -16.69 34.57 15.14
N THR A 33 -16.31 34.50 13.85
CA THR A 33 -15.58 33.34 13.34
C THR A 33 -14.18 33.24 13.94
N LYS A 34 -13.53 34.38 14.21
CA LYS A 34 -12.26 34.43 14.98
C LYS A 34 -12.43 33.91 16.41
N ALA A 35 -13.51 34.27 17.09
CA ALA A 35 -13.80 33.75 18.43
C ALA A 35 -14.03 32.23 18.40
N ALA A 36 -14.81 31.73 17.44
CA ALA A 36 -15.00 30.30 17.23
C ALA A 36 -13.66 29.59 16.92
N ALA A 37 -12.82 30.17 16.07
CA ALA A 37 -11.50 29.66 15.75
C ALA A 37 -10.59 29.58 16.98
N ALA A 38 -10.68 30.55 17.90
CA ALA A 38 -9.93 30.54 19.15
C ALA A 38 -10.33 29.37 20.06
N VAL A 39 -11.64 29.10 20.17
CA VAL A 39 -12.18 27.95 20.92
C VAL A 39 -11.76 26.61 20.28
N LEU A 40 -11.76 26.54 18.95
CA LEU A 40 -11.40 25.33 18.20
C LEU A 40 -9.89 25.11 18.05
N ARG A 41 -9.07 26.13 18.33
CA ARG A 41 -7.60 26.11 18.22
C ARG A 41 -6.93 24.88 18.84
N PRO A 42 -7.26 24.41 20.07
CA PRO A 42 -6.69 23.18 20.62
C PRO A 42 -7.05 21.93 19.81
N ALA A 43 -8.26 21.86 19.24
CA ALA A 43 -8.69 20.75 18.40
C ALA A 43 -7.91 20.74 17.07
N PHE A 44 -7.79 21.90 16.41
CA PHE A 44 -6.98 22.02 15.20
C PHE A 44 -5.50 21.71 15.42
N ARG A 45 -4.94 22.08 16.57
CA ARG A 45 -3.56 21.70 16.93
C ARG A 45 -3.39 20.19 17.07
N ARG A 46 -4.36 19.50 17.68
CA ARG A 46 -4.36 18.04 17.79
C ARG A 46 -4.52 17.38 16.42
N LEU A 47 -5.40 17.90 15.58
CA LEU A 47 -5.60 17.42 14.22
C LEU A 47 -4.33 17.55 13.38
N LYS A 48 -3.71 18.74 13.39
CA LYS A 48 -2.44 18.98 12.68
C LYS A 48 -1.35 17.98 13.08
N ARG A 49 -1.22 17.67 14.38
CA ARG A 49 -0.27 16.64 14.86
C ARG A 49 -0.58 15.23 14.36
N ARG A 50 -1.85 14.86 14.17
CA ARG A 50 -2.24 13.55 13.65
C ARG A 50 -2.03 13.43 12.16
N THR A 51 -2.25 14.50 11.42
CA THR A 51 -2.09 14.53 9.96
C THR A 51 -0.65 14.74 9.53
N ASN A 52 0.21 15.31 10.40
CA ASN A 52 1.62 15.49 10.08
C ASN A 52 2.39 14.17 10.20
N TYR A 53 2.41 13.42 9.09
CA TYR A 53 3.18 12.18 8.94
C TYR A 53 4.69 12.42 9.04
N GLU A 54 5.17 13.61 8.72
CA GLU A 54 6.58 13.97 8.92
C GLU A 54 6.96 13.87 10.40
N GLU A 55 5.99 13.98 11.33
CA GLU A 55 6.30 13.89 12.75
C GLU A 55 6.57 12.50 13.29
N HIS A 56 6.24 11.47 12.53
CA HIS A 56 6.23 10.09 13.02
C HIS A 56 7.57 9.36 12.79
N GLY A 57 8.53 9.99 12.10
CA GLY A 57 9.86 9.43 11.82
C GLY A 57 10.12 9.24 10.33
N GLY A 58 11.37 8.95 9.97
CA GLY A 58 11.77 8.73 8.57
C GLY A 58 11.08 7.52 7.93
N SER A 59 11.00 7.49 6.60
CA SER A 59 10.43 6.36 5.86
C SER A 59 11.44 5.22 5.74
N PRO A 60 11.07 3.96 6.05
CA PRO A 60 11.95 2.82 5.85
C PRO A 60 12.16 2.56 4.35
N LEU A 61 13.42 2.44 3.93
CA LEU A 61 13.79 1.96 2.60
C LEU A 61 13.82 0.42 2.64
N LEU A 62 12.84 -0.20 2.01
CA LEU A 62 12.70 -1.66 1.94
C LEU A 62 13.47 -2.24 0.75
N GLY A 63 13.80 -3.53 0.83
CA GLY A 63 14.50 -4.26 -0.25
C GLY A 63 16.03 -4.17 -0.19
N VAL A 64 16.59 -3.59 0.88
CA VAL A 64 18.03 -3.58 1.16
C VAL A 64 18.38 -4.58 2.27
N ASN A 65 19.63 -5.02 2.34
CA ASN A 65 20.13 -5.95 3.37
C ASN A 65 20.37 -5.23 4.72
N GLY A 66 19.33 -4.60 5.26
CA GLY A 66 19.40 -3.91 6.55
C GLY A 66 18.26 -2.92 6.79
N ASN A 67 18.36 -2.20 7.91
CA ASN A 67 17.41 -1.18 8.31
C ASN A 67 17.87 0.20 7.86
N VAL A 68 17.37 0.68 6.72
CA VAL A 68 17.68 2.03 6.19
C VAL A 68 16.45 2.91 6.31
N PHE A 69 16.63 4.14 6.81
CA PHE A 69 15.54 5.10 7.01
C PHE A 69 15.89 6.44 6.35
N VAL A 70 14.99 6.95 5.52
CA VAL A 70 15.13 8.24 4.85
C VAL A 70 14.33 9.29 5.62
N ALA A 71 15.03 10.25 6.23
CA ALA A 71 14.41 11.41 6.87
C ALA A 71 14.17 12.53 5.84
N HIS A 72 13.13 13.34 6.06
CA HIS A 72 12.80 14.44 5.16
C HIS A 72 13.85 15.56 5.26
N GLY A 73 14.24 16.22 4.16
CA GLY A 73 15.31 17.23 4.17
C GLY A 73 14.99 18.50 4.99
N ARG A 74 13.71 18.84 5.14
CA ARG A 74 13.24 19.95 6.00
C ARG A 74 12.98 19.55 7.47
N SER A 75 13.45 18.36 7.86
CA SER A 75 13.25 17.81 9.20
C SER A 75 13.83 18.73 10.27
N ARG A 76 12.98 19.10 11.23
CA ARG A 76 13.42 19.76 12.46
C ARG A 76 14.11 18.76 13.38
N THR A 77 14.84 19.24 14.39
CA THR A 77 15.55 18.41 15.37
C THR A 77 14.71 17.27 15.97
N TRP A 78 13.43 17.56 16.24
CA TRP A 78 12.50 16.58 16.79
C TRP A 78 12.14 15.47 15.79
N ALA A 79 12.09 15.75 14.48
CA ALA A 79 11.80 14.75 13.44
C ALA A 79 12.97 13.77 13.28
N VAL A 80 14.20 14.28 13.35
CA VAL A 80 15.42 13.45 13.36
C VAL A 80 15.46 12.55 14.59
N ALA A 81 15.15 13.08 15.77
CA ALA A 81 15.06 12.29 17.00
C ALA A 81 14.02 11.15 16.88
N ASN A 82 12.85 11.43 16.30
CA ASN A 82 11.83 10.41 16.05
C ASN A 82 12.30 9.37 15.03
N ALA A 83 12.96 9.78 13.94
CA ALA A 83 13.54 8.86 12.97
C ALA A 83 14.55 7.90 13.61
N ILE A 84 15.43 8.40 14.49
CA ILE A 84 16.38 7.56 15.25
C ILE A 84 15.62 6.58 16.17
N ARG A 85 14.59 7.03 16.89
CA ARG A 85 13.78 6.16 17.76
C ARG A 85 13.10 5.04 16.97
N VAL A 86 12.57 5.35 15.79
CA VAL A 86 11.96 4.36 14.90
C VAL A 86 13.01 3.38 14.38
N ALA A 87 14.16 3.87 13.90
CA ALA A 87 15.25 3.02 13.43
C ALA A 87 15.77 2.07 14.52
N HIS A 88 15.96 2.57 15.73
CA HIS A 88 16.33 1.76 16.89
C HIS A 88 15.27 0.69 17.21
N SER A 89 13.98 1.06 17.19
CA SER A 89 12.89 0.11 17.42
C SER A 89 12.83 -0.97 16.34
N ALA A 90 13.08 -0.61 15.07
CA ALA A 90 13.15 -1.54 13.96
C ALA A 90 14.35 -2.50 14.08
N ALA A 91 15.49 -2.02 14.61
CA ALA A 91 16.65 -2.85 14.89
C ALA A 91 16.37 -3.84 16.02
N GLN A 92 15.80 -3.38 17.13
CA GLN A 92 15.43 -4.25 18.25
C GLN A 92 14.44 -5.35 17.85
N ARG A 93 13.48 -5.01 16.98
CA ARG A 93 12.46 -5.95 16.49
C ARG A 93 12.94 -6.82 15.33
N ARG A 94 14.19 -6.70 14.89
CA ARG A 94 14.74 -7.42 13.73
C ARG A 94 13.81 -7.34 12.52
N LEU A 95 13.38 -6.12 12.19
CA LEU A 95 12.37 -5.86 11.16
C LEU A 95 12.80 -6.46 9.80
N ALA A 96 14.04 -6.20 9.37
CA ALA A 96 14.56 -6.75 8.11
C ALA A 96 14.53 -8.29 8.08
N ASP A 97 14.95 -8.95 9.16
CA ASP A 97 14.92 -10.42 9.25
C ASP A 97 13.50 -10.97 9.19
N THR A 98 12.56 -10.28 9.84
CA THR A 98 11.15 -10.65 9.84
C THR A 98 10.56 -10.56 8.43
N ILE A 99 10.80 -9.45 7.73
CA ILE A 99 10.36 -9.27 6.34
C ILE A 99 10.96 -10.35 5.44
N ARG A 100 12.27 -10.64 5.60
CA ARG A 100 12.96 -11.69 4.84
C ARG A 100 12.32 -13.06 5.07
N ALA A 101 12.07 -13.43 6.32
CA ALA A 101 11.43 -14.69 6.66
C ALA A 101 10.01 -14.77 6.07
N SER A 102 9.23 -13.69 6.18
CA SER A 102 7.87 -13.62 5.62
C SER A 102 7.86 -13.79 4.10
N MET A 103 8.80 -13.15 3.39
CA MET A 103 8.92 -13.28 1.94
C MET A 103 9.30 -14.70 1.50
N LEU A 104 10.16 -15.39 2.25
CA LEU A 104 10.55 -16.78 1.96
C LEU A 104 9.41 -17.77 2.23
N SER A 105 8.53 -17.47 3.20
CA SER A 105 7.37 -18.29 3.52
C SER A 105 6.14 -18.03 2.64
N ALA A 106 6.15 -16.96 1.84
CA ALA A 106 5.02 -16.61 0.99
C ALA A 106 5.04 -17.46 -0.30
N PRO A 107 3.92 -18.10 -0.71
CA PRO A 107 3.85 -18.75 -2.01
C PRO A 107 4.05 -17.71 -3.11
N SER A 108 4.99 -17.97 -4.02
CA SER A 108 5.29 -17.10 -5.16
C SER A 108 4.03 -16.94 -6.02
N ARG A 109 3.44 -15.74 -6.00
CA ARG A 109 2.49 -15.34 -7.04
C ARG A 109 3.31 -14.85 -8.21
N ASP A 110 3.42 -15.69 -9.23
CA ASP A 110 3.93 -15.26 -10.52
C ASP A 110 3.06 -14.11 -11.03
N VAL A 111 3.70 -12.96 -11.25
CA VAL A 111 3.06 -11.77 -11.84
C VAL A 111 2.90 -12.08 -13.33
N ALA A 112 1.88 -12.87 -13.68
CA ALA A 112 1.47 -13.03 -15.06
C ALA A 112 0.98 -11.67 -15.57
N GLY A 113 1.66 -11.18 -16.62
CA GLY A 113 1.47 -9.85 -17.17
C GLY A 113 0.03 -9.58 -17.59
N GLU A 114 -0.52 -8.49 -17.09
CA GLU A 114 -1.67 -7.82 -17.71
C GLU A 114 -1.15 -7.01 -18.89
N SER A 115 -0.97 -7.70 -20.02
CA SER A 115 -0.86 -7.07 -21.33
C SER A 115 -2.25 -6.63 -21.76
N GLU A 116 -2.35 -5.37 -22.13
CA GLU A 116 -3.52 -4.73 -22.73
C GLU A 116 -4.11 -5.54 -23.90
N GLN A 117 -5.44 -5.66 -23.95
CA GLN A 117 -6.18 -5.82 -25.20
C GLN A 117 -7.57 -5.17 -25.06
N GLY A 118 -7.67 -3.95 -25.60
CA GLY A 118 -8.95 -3.44 -26.09
C GLY A 118 -9.36 -4.21 -27.34
N GLY A 119 -10.65 -4.50 -27.48
CA GLY A 119 -11.16 -5.20 -28.66
C GLY A 119 -12.61 -5.66 -28.52
N ASN A 120 -13.54 -4.76 -28.79
CA ASN A 120 -14.95 -5.06 -29.03
C ASN A 120 -15.11 -6.06 -30.19
N ALA A 121 -15.76 -7.20 -29.97
CA ALA A 121 -16.55 -7.89 -30.99
C ALA A 121 -17.47 -8.95 -30.33
N SER A 122 -18.77 -8.64 -30.36
CA SER A 122 -19.86 -9.55 -30.73
C SER A 122 -19.89 -10.95 -30.08
N ARG A 123 -20.84 -11.19 -29.17
CA ARG A 123 -21.39 -12.53 -28.95
C ARG A 123 -22.19 -12.95 -30.19
N PRO A 124 -21.93 -14.12 -30.78
CA PRO A 124 -22.95 -14.86 -31.51
C PRO A 124 -23.39 -16.09 -30.69
N THR A 125 -24.70 -16.11 -30.51
CA THR A 125 -25.63 -17.23 -30.31
C THR A 125 -25.13 -18.66 -30.62
N ASP A 126 -25.46 -19.54 -29.67
CA ASP A 126 -26.26 -20.77 -29.84
C ASP A 126 -25.96 -21.76 -30.99
N GLY A 127 -25.87 -23.05 -30.61
CA GLY A 127 -26.23 -24.19 -31.45
C GLY A 127 -25.12 -24.82 -32.30
N THR A 128 -24.64 -26.00 -31.89
CA THR A 128 -24.73 -27.25 -32.68
C THR A 128 -24.23 -28.46 -31.87
N VAL A 129 -25.06 -29.50 -31.91
CA VAL A 129 -24.92 -30.85 -31.36
C VAL A 129 -24.21 -31.76 -32.37
N ASN A 130 -23.37 -32.67 -31.84
CA ASN A 130 -22.88 -33.95 -32.40
C ASN A 130 -21.67 -33.94 -33.38
N GLY A 131 -20.48 -34.36 -32.90
CA GLY A 131 -19.32 -34.63 -33.77
C GLY A 131 -17.94 -34.97 -33.13
N ARG A 132 -17.89 -35.82 -32.09
CA ARG A 132 -16.74 -36.63 -31.55
C ARG A 132 -15.28 -36.09 -31.49
N ARG A 133 -14.64 -36.32 -30.33
CA ARG A 133 -13.45 -37.21 -30.06
C ARG A 133 -13.33 -37.32 -28.52
N VAL A 134 -13.71 -38.40 -27.83
CA VAL A 134 -13.08 -39.75 -27.63
C VAL A 134 -11.59 -39.70 -27.26
N GLY A 135 -11.29 -40.02 -25.99
CA GLY A 135 -10.05 -40.69 -25.58
C GLY A 135 -9.11 -39.92 -24.65
N GLU A 136 -9.34 -39.97 -23.33
CA GLU A 136 -8.28 -39.88 -22.30
C GLU A 136 -8.86 -40.25 -20.92
N ALA A 137 -9.22 -41.53 -20.75
CA ALA A 137 -9.63 -42.08 -19.44
C ALA A 137 -9.35 -43.59 -19.38
N GLU A 138 -8.16 -44.02 -19.79
CA GLU A 138 -7.65 -45.38 -19.57
C GLU A 138 -6.13 -45.34 -19.41
N THR A 139 -5.63 -44.95 -18.24
CA THR A 139 -4.19 -45.11 -17.91
C THR A 139 -3.92 -45.40 -16.42
N VAL A 140 -4.91 -45.70 -15.57
CA VAL A 140 -4.64 -45.86 -14.12
C VAL A 140 -5.13 -47.19 -13.52
N GLU A 141 -5.59 -48.16 -14.31
CA GLU A 141 -6.11 -49.44 -13.76
C GLU A 141 -5.38 -50.70 -14.26
N SER A 142 -4.13 -50.56 -14.73
CA SER A 142 -3.28 -51.69 -15.14
C SER A 142 -2.06 -51.95 -14.24
N GLU A 143 -1.90 -51.21 -13.13
CA GLU A 143 -0.74 -51.34 -12.23
C GLU A 143 -1.07 -51.87 -10.83
N MET A 144 -2.27 -52.43 -10.64
CA MET A 144 -2.72 -53.00 -9.36
C MET A 144 -3.08 -54.49 -9.48
N ARG A 145 -2.25 -55.25 -10.19
CA ARG A 145 -2.33 -56.71 -10.31
C ARG A 145 -0.96 -57.40 -10.29
N ARG A 146 -0.08 -56.95 -9.40
CA ARG A 146 1.23 -57.58 -9.19
C ARG A 146 1.60 -57.92 -7.74
N ASP A 147 0.62 -57.93 -6.83
CA ASP A 147 0.81 -58.29 -5.40
C ASP A 147 -0.06 -59.49 -4.95
N ARG A 148 -0.28 -60.46 -5.84
CA ARG A 148 -0.74 -61.80 -5.44
C ARG A 148 -0.05 -62.88 -6.29
N GLU A 149 1.22 -63.11 -5.99
CA GLU A 149 1.85 -64.43 -6.02
C GLU A 149 2.69 -64.58 -4.75
#